data_AF-A0AAJ7S909-F1
#
_entry.id   AF-A0AAJ7S909-F1
#
_cell.length_a   1.000
_cell.length_b   1.000
_cell.length_c   1.000
_cell.angle_alpha   90.00
_cell.angle_beta   90.00
_cell.angle_gamma   90.00
#
_symmetry.space_group_name_H-M   'P 1'
#
loop_
_entity.id
_entity.type
_entity.pdbx_description
1 polymer ?
#
loop_
_entity_poly.entity_id
_entity_poly.type
_entity_poly.pdbx_seq_one_letter_code
_entity_poly.pdbx_strand_id
1 'polypeptide(L)'
;MHAGCYFKIPQNIRYKRATITIESGDNACFAWAVVAALYPVARHTERPSSYPHYNTVLNFGNIEFPISLNQIRLFERLNDVSINVYGIENHHMIAPLYLTSEKKNRHANLLYVENHQNSTIPGHFACIKNLSRLVSSQLSKKKSKKFICDRCLHYFCSSQKLETHTIRCKQMNDCAIVLPNEEDKWLKFQNYFRKERLPFVVYADLECILEKMTEQQNQNSYPYQHHKVFSIGYYIQCSYDISLSRYECYRGVDCVSWFVQELQYLAHFVKDILSISKPMDSLSPEQWNTFTNATLVSIVFKMH
;
A
#
# COMPACT_ATOMS: atom_id res chain seq x y z
N MET A 1 -15.53 24.28 -26.50
CA MET A 1 -14.70 23.69 -25.44
C MET A 1 -15.48 23.74 -24.14
N HIS A 2 -16.03 22.63 -23.68
CA HIS A 2 -16.78 22.57 -22.42
C HIS A 2 -15.87 21.98 -21.34
N ALA A 3 -15.20 22.84 -20.59
CA ALA A 3 -14.42 22.46 -19.41
C ALA A 3 -15.34 22.58 -18.18
N GLY A 4 -16.05 21.50 -17.89
CA GLY A 4 -16.82 21.36 -16.65
C GLY A 4 -16.77 19.92 -16.17
N CYS A 5 -16.69 19.72 -14.86
CA CYS A 5 -16.61 18.40 -14.23
C CYS A 5 -17.99 17.70 -14.23
N TYR A 6 -18.54 17.38 -15.40
CA TYR A 6 -19.74 16.53 -15.50
C TYR A 6 -19.35 15.06 -15.38
N PHE A 7 -19.00 14.65 -14.15
CA PHE A 7 -18.57 13.29 -13.86
C PHE A 7 -19.74 12.44 -13.36
N LYS A 8 -20.04 11.35 -14.07
CA LYS A 8 -21.05 10.38 -13.63
C LYS A 8 -20.39 9.35 -12.71
N ILE A 9 -20.70 9.42 -11.42
CA ILE A 9 -20.31 8.39 -10.45
C ILE A 9 -20.83 7.00 -10.92
N PRO A 10 -20.01 5.94 -10.79
CA PRO A 10 -20.42 4.56 -11.06
C PRO A 10 -21.76 4.19 -10.42
N GLN A 11 -22.59 3.49 -11.18
CA GLN A 11 -23.98 3.21 -10.85
C GLN A 11 -24.15 2.44 -9.53
N ASN A 12 -23.23 1.52 -9.24
CA ASN A 12 -23.13 0.77 -7.98
C ASN A 12 -22.95 1.68 -6.75
N ILE A 13 -22.20 2.79 -6.87
CA ILE A 13 -22.03 3.78 -5.80
C ILE A 13 -23.25 4.70 -5.73
N ARG A 14 -23.76 5.14 -6.89
CA ARG A 14 -24.93 6.02 -6.97
C ARG A 14 -26.16 5.40 -6.29
N TYR A 15 -26.41 4.11 -6.51
CA TYR A 15 -27.55 3.41 -5.90
C TYR A 15 -27.46 3.30 -4.37
N LYS A 16 -26.26 3.32 -3.81
CA LYS A 16 -26.08 3.35 -2.36
C LYS A 16 -26.56 4.67 -1.76
N ARG A 17 -26.74 5.75 -2.54
CA ARG A 17 -27.13 7.09 -2.04
C ARG A 17 -26.29 7.52 -0.82
N ALA A 18 -25.02 7.15 -0.81
CA ALA A 18 -24.08 7.35 0.30
C ALA A 18 -23.14 8.52 0.06
N THR A 19 -23.08 9.02 -1.19
CA THR A 19 -22.28 10.16 -1.62
C THR A 19 -23.15 11.33 -2.08
N ILE A 20 -22.55 12.51 -2.12
CA ILE A 20 -23.10 13.74 -2.71
C ILE A 20 -22.07 14.24 -3.72
N THR A 21 -22.51 14.46 -4.95
CA THR A 21 -21.75 15.17 -5.98
C THR A 21 -22.47 16.47 -6.28
N ILE A 22 -21.73 17.57 -6.22
CA ILE A 22 -22.22 18.88 -6.63
C ILE A 22 -21.96 19.04 -8.12
N GLU A 23 -23.01 19.31 -8.88
CA GLU A 23 -22.95 19.53 -10.33
C GLU A 23 -22.50 20.96 -10.60
N SER A 24 -21.18 21.16 -10.53
CA SER A 24 -20.52 22.43 -10.85
C SER A 24 -19.92 22.38 -12.25
N GLY A 25 -19.96 23.52 -12.94
CA GLY A 25 -19.35 23.69 -14.26
C GLY A 25 -17.85 24.00 -14.19
N ASP A 26 -17.24 24.02 -13.01
CA ASP A 26 -15.81 24.29 -12.80
C ASP A 26 -15.03 22.99 -12.51
N ASN A 27 -13.71 23.12 -12.34
CA ASN A 27 -12.82 22.01 -11.98
C ASN A 27 -12.59 21.92 -10.45
N ALA A 28 -13.44 22.55 -9.64
CA ALA A 28 -13.27 22.67 -8.19
C ALA A 28 -14.03 21.59 -7.40
N CYS A 29 -14.18 20.38 -7.96
CA CYS A 29 -14.97 19.30 -7.35
C CYS A 29 -14.52 18.94 -5.92
N PHE A 30 -13.21 19.02 -5.63
CA PHE A 30 -12.69 18.85 -4.27
C PHE A 30 -13.23 19.89 -3.31
N ALA A 31 -13.18 21.17 -3.68
CA ALA A 31 -13.65 22.28 -2.86
C ALA A 31 -15.14 22.14 -2.55
N TRP A 32 -15.94 21.86 -3.58
CA TRP A 32 -17.37 21.60 -3.45
C TRP A 32 -17.65 20.38 -2.57
N ALA A 33 -16.89 19.29 -2.69
CA ALA A 33 -17.06 18.12 -1.85
C ALA A 33 -16.75 18.41 -0.38
N VAL A 34 -15.72 19.21 -0.09
CA VAL A 34 -15.41 19.67 1.28
C VAL A 34 -16.53 20.57 1.81
N VAL A 35 -17.02 21.53 1.02
CA VAL A 35 -18.15 22.39 1.42
C VAL A 35 -19.40 21.55 1.73
N ALA A 36 -19.71 20.55 0.89
CA ALA A 36 -20.85 19.66 1.12
C ALA A 36 -20.75 18.86 2.42
N ALA A 37 -19.53 18.53 2.85
CA ALA A 37 -19.28 17.85 4.13
C ALA A 37 -19.42 18.82 5.33
N LEU A 38 -18.95 20.06 5.19
CA LEU A 38 -18.92 21.04 6.28
C LEU A 38 -20.25 21.80 6.46
N TYR A 39 -21.03 21.95 5.37
CA TYR A 39 -22.31 22.66 5.35
C TYR A 39 -23.41 21.75 4.78
N PRO A 40 -23.80 20.68 5.51
CA PRO A 40 -24.76 19.71 5.01
C PRO A 40 -26.14 20.34 4.82
N VAL A 41 -26.76 20.05 3.67
CA VAL A 41 -28.13 20.50 3.33
C VAL A 41 -29.07 19.31 3.14
N ALA A 42 -30.35 19.52 3.44
CA ALA A 42 -31.35 18.44 3.42
C ALA A 42 -31.92 18.15 2.02
N ARG A 43 -32.03 19.16 1.16
CA ARG A 43 -32.66 19.09 -0.17
C ARG A 43 -31.74 19.69 -1.22
N HIS A 44 -31.91 19.24 -2.46
CA HIS A 44 -31.16 19.74 -3.62
C HIS A 44 -29.65 19.74 -3.39
N THR A 45 -29.14 18.64 -2.82
CA THR A 45 -27.75 18.49 -2.40
C THR A 45 -26.77 18.54 -3.58
N GLU A 46 -27.28 18.34 -4.79
CA GLU A 46 -26.55 18.39 -6.07
C GLU A 46 -26.29 19.81 -6.57
N ARG A 47 -27.06 20.81 -6.09
CA ARG A 47 -27.01 22.17 -6.64
C ARG A 47 -25.93 23.00 -5.93
N PRO A 48 -25.02 23.64 -6.66
CA PRO A 48 -24.04 24.57 -6.07
C PRO A 48 -24.70 25.69 -5.26
N SER A 49 -25.86 26.19 -5.71
CA SER A 49 -26.61 27.28 -5.05
C SER A 49 -27.19 26.90 -3.69
N SER A 50 -27.21 25.62 -3.33
CA SER A 50 -27.62 25.16 -2.01
C SER A 50 -26.55 25.41 -0.94
N TYR A 51 -25.31 25.75 -1.33
CA TYR A 51 -24.18 25.87 -0.44
C TYR A 51 -23.52 27.25 -0.53
N PRO A 52 -22.81 27.71 0.52
CA PRO A 52 -21.92 28.85 0.37
C PRO A 52 -20.86 28.54 -0.69
N HIS A 53 -20.49 29.54 -1.48
CA HIS A 53 -19.46 29.39 -2.50
C HIS A 53 -18.12 29.03 -1.85
N TYR A 54 -17.39 28.03 -2.38
CA TYR A 54 -16.19 27.51 -1.71
C TYR A 54 -15.13 28.59 -1.43
N ASN A 55 -14.93 29.55 -2.34
CA ASN A 55 -13.99 30.66 -2.15
C ASN A 55 -14.30 31.58 -0.95
N THR A 56 -15.52 31.58 -0.42
CA THR A 56 -15.87 32.44 0.74
C THR A 56 -15.65 31.74 2.07
N VAL A 57 -15.63 30.40 2.08
CA VAL A 57 -15.59 29.59 3.30
C VAL A 57 -14.33 28.74 3.44
N LEU A 58 -13.55 28.59 2.35
CA LEU A 58 -12.30 27.85 2.30
C LEU A 58 -11.15 28.73 1.79
N ASN A 59 -9.99 28.59 2.41
CA ASN A 59 -8.74 29.21 2.03
C ASN A 59 -7.89 28.24 1.20
N PHE A 60 -7.64 28.60 -0.06
CA PHE A 60 -6.82 27.79 -0.97
C PHE A 60 -5.37 28.27 -1.07
N GLY A 61 -5.03 29.49 -0.61
CA GLY A 61 -3.69 30.06 -0.76
C GLY A 61 -3.17 29.92 -2.20
N ASN A 62 -2.04 29.22 -2.38
CA ASN A 62 -1.43 28.95 -3.68
C ASN A 62 -1.80 27.56 -4.25
N ILE A 63 -2.89 26.95 -3.80
CA ILE A 63 -3.37 25.66 -4.32
C ILE A 63 -4.17 25.91 -5.59
N GLU A 64 -3.66 25.42 -6.72
CA GLU A 64 -4.36 25.45 -8.00
C GLU A 64 -5.23 24.19 -8.18
N PHE A 65 -6.30 24.34 -8.95
CA PHE A 65 -7.16 23.22 -9.34
C PHE A 65 -6.72 22.63 -10.68
N PRO A 66 -6.83 21.30 -10.88
CA PRO A 66 -7.33 20.29 -9.95
C PRO A 66 -6.33 19.95 -8.83
N ILE A 67 -6.82 19.77 -7.60
CA ILE A 67 -5.95 19.46 -6.46
C ILE A 67 -5.40 18.02 -6.55
N SER A 68 -4.13 17.85 -6.21
CA SER A 68 -3.50 16.53 -6.03
C SER A 68 -3.63 16.05 -4.58
N LEU A 69 -3.55 14.73 -4.35
CA LEU A 69 -3.59 14.15 -2.99
C LEU A 69 -2.50 14.73 -2.08
N ASN A 70 -1.32 15.05 -2.62
CA ASN A 70 -0.20 15.62 -1.87
C ASN A 70 -0.47 17.04 -1.34
N GLN A 71 -1.32 17.80 -2.04
CA GLN A 71 -1.72 19.16 -1.63
C GLN A 71 -2.81 19.17 -0.55
N ILE A 72 -3.45 18.03 -0.27
CA ILE A 72 -4.50 17.94 0.77
C ILE A 72 -3.93 18.27 2.15
N ARG A 73 -2.71 17.82 2.46
CA ARG A 73 -2.05 18.15 3.73
C ARG A 73 -1.83 19.65 3.90
N LEU A 74 -1.54 20.37 2.82
CA LEU A 74 -1.42 21.84 2.84
C LEU A 74 -2.81 22.47 3.07
N PHE A 75 -3.84 21.99 2.36
CA PHE A 75 -5.21 22.44 2.53
C PHE A 75 -5.74 22.28 3.96
N GLU A 76 -5.48 21.13 4.60
CA GLU A 76 -5.87 20.84 6.00
C GLU A 76 -5.27 21.84 7.00
N ARG A 77 -4.02 22.28 6.75
CA ARG A 77 -3.34 23.30 7.57
C ARG A 77 -3.92 24.69 7.36
N LEU A 78 -4.26 25.05 6.13
CA LEU A 78 -4.81 26.37 5.80
C LEU A 78 -6.23 26.61 6.34
N ASN A 79 -7.02 25.55 6.49
CA ASN A 79 -8.46 25.64 6.80
C ASN A 79 -8.85 25.17 8.20
N ASP A 80 -7.89 24.63 8.96
CA ASP A 80 -8.15 23.90 10.20
C ASP A 80 -9.23 22.81 10.05
N VAL A 81 -9.13 22.04 8.95
CA VAL A 81 -10.03 20.94 8.61
C VAL A 81 -9.21 19.65 8.51
N SER A 82 -9.84 18.51 8.76
CA SER A 82 -9.24 17.19 8.55
C SER A 82 -9.99 16.42 7.48
N ILE A 83 -9.29 15.70 6.62
CA ILE A 83 -9.85 15.05 5.43
C ILE A 83 -9.40 13.59 5.36
N ASN A 84 -10.34 12.70 5.12
CA ASN A 84 -10.04 11.37 4.60
C ASN A 84 -10.52 11.28 3.16
N VAL A 85 -9.72 10.67 2.29
CA VAL A 85 -10.07 10.35 0.91
C VAL A 85 -10.06 8.84 0.75
N TYR A 86 -11.15 8.30 0.20
CA TYR A 86 -11.26 6.90 -0.17
C TYR A 86 -11.31 6.78 -1.69
N GLY A 87 -10.75 5.69 -2.23
CA GLY A 87 -10.77 5.34 -3.64
C GLY A 87 -11.62 4.11 -3.89
N ILE A 88 -11.84 3.83 -5.17
CA ILE A 88 -12.42 2.57 -5.63
C ILE A 88 -11.30 1.74 -6.23
N GLU A 89 -10.95 0.62 -5.59
CA GLU A 89 -9.98 -0.34 -6.09
C GLU A 89 -10.66 -1.42 -6.95
N ASN A 90 -9.85 -2.36 -7.45
CA ASN A 90 -10.30 -3.54 -8.19
C ASN A 90 -11.48 -4.23 -7.48
N HIS A 91 -12.43 -4.77 -8.26
CA HIS A 91 -13.67 -5.37 -7.76
C HIS A 91 -14.62 -4.42 -7.01
N HIS A 92 -14.52 -3.10 -7.23
CA HIS A 92 -15.39 -2.09 -6.63
C HIS A 92 -15.28 -1.98 -5.09
N MET A 93 -14.12 -2.36 -4.54
CA MET A 93 -13.84 -2.21 -3.12
C MET A 93 -13.47 -0.76 -2.77
N ILE A 94 -14.03 -0.25 -1.68
CA ILE A 94 -13.67 1.07 -1.17
C ILE A 94 -12.48 0.92 -0.22
N ALA A 95 -11.39 1.62 -0.52
CA ALA A 95 -10.16 1.62 0.26
C ALA A 95 -9.69 3.06 0.56
N PRO A 96 -9.00 3.32 1.69
CA PRO A 96 -8.44 4.64 1.97
C PRO A 96 -7.28 4.97 1.01
N LEU A 97 -7.30 6.16 0.40
CA LEU A 97 -6.20 6.73 -0.40
C LEU A 97 -5.40 7.77 0.38
N TYR A 98 -6.09 8.55 1.22
CA TYR A 98 -5.48 9.53 2.11
C TYR A 98 -6.22 9.51 3.43
N LEU A 99 -5.48 9.43 4.53
CA LEU A 99 -6.05 9.52 5.88
C LEU A 99 -5.36 10.66 6.61
N THR A 100 -6.16 11.52 7.22
CA THR A 100 -5.65 12.55 8.11
C THR A 100 -4.98 11.90 9.32
N SER A 101 -3.85 12.44 9.77
CA SER A 101 -3.16 11.95 10.97
C SER A 101 -3.99 12.24 12.21
N GLU A 102 -4.64 13.40 12.24
CA GLU A 102 -5.44 13.88 13.35
C GLU A 102 -6.83 14.32 12.89
N LYS A 103 -7.85 13.61 13.37
CA LYS A 103 -9.23 13.97 13.13
C LYS A 103 -9.61 15.19 13.97
N LYS A 104 -9.94 16.28 13.28
CA LYS A 104 -10.42 17.54 13.85
C LYS A 104 -11.95 17.53 13.98
N ASN A 105 -12.50 18.49 14.71
CA ASN A 105 -13.95 18.69 14.82
C ASN A 105 -14.60 18.95 13.46
N ARG A 106 -13.92 19.73 12.61
CA ARG A 106 -14.28 19.92 11.21
C ARG A 106 -13.61 18.82 10.39
N HIS A 107 -14.39 17.82 9.99
CA HIS A 107 -13.89 16.65 9.28
C HIS A 107 -14.72 16.32 8.04
N ALA A 108 -14.05 16.00 6.94
CA ALA A 108 -14.69 15.57 5.69
C ALA A 108 -14.19 14.20 5.25
N ASN A 109 -15.12 13.31 4.93
CA ASN A 109 -14.83 12.04 4.25
C ASN A 109 -15.18 12.21 2.77
N LEU A 110 -14.21 12.03 1.88
CA LEU A 110 -14.36 12.22 0.44
C LEU A 110 -14.13 10.90 -0.30
N LEU A 111 -14.84 10.71 -1.41
CA LEU A 111 -14.62 9.62 -2.35
C LEU A 111 -13.96 10.20 -3.60
N TYR A 112 -12.79 9.70 -3.95
CA TYR A 112 -12.14 9.95 -5.23
C TYR A 112 -12.53 8.84 -6.22
N VAL A 113 -12.98 9.25 -7.40
CA VAL A 113 -13.34 8.33 -8.47
C VAL A 113 -12.50 8.66 -9.70
N GLU A 114 -11.69 7.71 -10.12
CA GLU A 114 -10.87 7.85 -11.32
C GLU A 114 -11.74 7.83 -12.59
N ASN A 115 -11.31 8.60 -13.59
CA ASN A 115 -11.92 8.59 -14.90
C ASN A 115 -11.22 7.58 -15.81
N HIS A 116 -11.74 6.35 -15.87
CA HIS A 116 -11.17 5.30 -16.73
C HIS A 116 -11.42 5.51 -18.23
N GLN A 117 -12.26 6.48 -18.64
CA GLN A 117 -12.62 6.70 -20.05
C GLN A 117 -11.71 7.70 -20.77
N ASN A 118 -10.97 8.55 -20.05
CA ASN A 118 -10.05 9.50 -20.65
C ASN A 118 -8.93 9.86 -19.67
N SER A 119 -7.70 9.45 -19.98
CA SER A 119 -6.49 9.73 -19.18
C SER A 119 -6.14 11.21 -19.05
N THR A 120 -6.80 12.08 -19.83
CA THR A 120 -6.64 13.54 -19.82
C THR A 120 -7.59 14.27 -18.88
N ILE A 121 -8.63 13.60 -18.34
CA ILE A 121 -9.60 14.23 -17.43
C ILE A 121 -9.25 13.80 -16.00
N PRO A 122 -8.94 14.74 -15.09
CA PRO A 122 -8.65 14.43 -13.70
C PRO A 122 -9.84 13.72 -13.04
N GLY A 123 -9.58 12.82 -12.08
CA GLY A 123 -10.62 12.13 -11.33
C GLY A 123 -11.51 13.10 -10.54
N HIS A 124 -12.65 12.59 -10.07
CA HIS A 124 -13.68 13.39 -9.43
C HIS A 124 -13.77 13.13 -7.93
N PHE A 125 -13.88 14.19 -7.13
CA PHE A 125 -14.14 14.12 -5.69
C PHE A 125 -15.63 14.27 -5.38
N ALA A 126 -16.16 13.37 -4.55
CA ALA A 126 -17.51 13.42 -4.04
C ALA A 126 -17.51 13.37 -2.51
N CYS A 127 -18.48 14.03 -1.86
CA CYS A 127 -18.63 13.98 -0.41
C CYS A 127 -19.27 12.65 0.01
N ILE A 128 -18.72 11.98 1.03
CA ILE A 128 -19.32 10.78 1.64
C ILE A 128 -20.17 11.22 2.83
N LYS A 129 -21.49 11.30 2.62
CA LYS A 129 -22.44 11.62 3.70
C LYS A 129 -22.72 10.43 4.63
N ASN A 130 -22.52 9.20 4.16
CA ASN A 130 -22.76 8.02 4.98
C ASN A 130 -21.79 6.88 4.63
N LEU A 131 -20.67 6.82 5.35
CA LEU A 131 -19.63 5.81 5.14
C LEU A 131 -20.16 4.38 5.37
N SER A 132 -20.98 4.17 6.41
CA SER A 132 -21.58 2.86 6.70
C SER A 132 -22.39 2.33 5.52
N ARG A 133 -23.21 3.18 4.91
CA ARG A 133 -24.00 2.82 3.72
C ARG A 133 -23.12 2.59 2.49
N LEU A 134 -22.00 3.31 2.37
CA LEU A 134 -21.06 3.15 1.26
C LEU A 134 -20.36 1.78 1.28
N VAL A 135 -19.84 1.36 2.44
CA VAL A 135 -18.97 0.17 2.53
C VAL A 135 -19.65 -1.06 3.13
N SER A 136 -20.83 -0.94 3.74
CA SER A 136 -21.49 -2.08 4.40
C SER A 136 -21.69 -3.31 3.52
N SER A 137 -21.95 -3.12 2.22
CA SER A 137 -22.13 -4.22 1.25
C SER A 137 -20.84 -5.00 0.99
N GLN A 138 -19.67 -4.35 1.09
CA GLN A 138 -18.37 -4.99 0.86
C GLN A 138 -17.91 -5.79 2.09
N LEU A 139 -18.42 -5.45 3.28
CA LEU A 139 -17.99 -6.07 4.54
C LEU A 139 -18.81 -7.28 4.95
N SER A 140 -20.11 -7.33 4.64
CA SER A 140 -20.96 -8.49 4.94
C SER A 140 -22.34 -8.40 4.28
N LYS A 141 -22.90 -9.55 3.93
CA LYS A 141 -24.26 -9.71 3.37
C LYS A 141 -25.39 -9.39 4.37
N LYS A 142 -25.08 -9.28 5.68
CA LYS A 142 -26.08 -8.99 6.73
C LYS A 142 -26.54 -7.52 6.66
N LYS A 143 -27.86 -7.30 6.76
CA LYS A 143 -28.53 -5.98 6.70
C LYS A 143 -28.58 -5.23 8.04
N SER A 144 -27.86 -5.68 9.07
CA SER A 144 -27.82 -5.00 10.37
C SER A 144 -27.06 -3.66 10.28
N LYS A 145 -27.39 -2.72 11.17
CA LYS A 145 -26.65 -1.46 11.30
C LYS A 145 -25.20 -1.76 11.71
N LYS A 146 -24.25 -1.27 10.91
CA LYS A 146 -22.81 -1.42 11.15
C LYS A 146 -22.21 -0.08 11.55
N PHE A 147 -21.45 -0.06 12.63
CA PHE A 147 -20.66 1.09 13.05
C PHE A 147 -19.25 0.91 12.49
N ILE A 148 -18.77 1.86 11.69
CA ILE A 148 -17.54 1.68 10.91
C ILE A 148 -16.51 2.70 11.36
N CYS A 149 -15.29 2.23 11.60
CA CYS A 149 -14.15 3.12 11.81
C CYS A 149 -13.74 3.74 10.47
N ASP A 150 -13.69 5.06 10.41
CA ASP A 150 -13.29 5.79 9.20
C ASP A 150 -11.79 5.63 8.87
N ARG A 151 -10.93 5.33 9.85
CA ARG A 151 -9.51 5.08 9.57
C ARG A 151 -9.25 3.69 8.97
N CYS A 152 -9.72 2.62 9.61
CA CYS A 152 -9.37 1.25 9.21
C CYS A 152 -10.48 0.51 8.45
N LEU A 153 -11.65 1.13 8.28
CA LEU A 153 -12.85 0.53 7.69
C LEU A 153 -13.36 -0.75 8.38
N HIS A 154 -12.86 -1.08 9.57
CA HIS A 154 -13.38 -2.18 10.38
C HIS A 154 -14.77 -1.85 10.93
N TYR A 155 -15.65 -2.85 10.98
CA TYR A 155 -17.02 -2.68 11.45
C TYR A 155 -17.27 -3.31 12.82
N PHE A 156 -18.17 -2.69 13.57
CA PHE A 156 -18.61 -3.09 14.89
C PHE A 156 -20.13 -3.13 14.96
N CYS A 157 -20.65 -3.96 15.86
CA CYS A 157 -22.09 -4.09 16.10
C CYS A 157 -22.66 -3.02 17.04
N SER A 158 -21.82 -2.23 17.72
CA SER A 158 -22.24 -1.16 18.63
C SER A 158 -21.31 0.07 18.53
N SER A 159 -21.84 1.26 18.82
CA SER A 159 -21.07 2.51 18.85
C SER A 159 -20.00 2.49 19.94
N GLN A 160 -20.31 1.94 21.11
CA GLN A 160 -19.36 1.84 22.23
C GLN A 160 -18.10 1.04 21.88
N LYS A 161 -18.25 -0.06 21.11
CA LYS A 161 -17.10 -0.83 20.62
C LYS A 161 -16.27 -0.08 19.58
N LEU A 162 -16.93 0.76 18.78
CA LEU A 162 -16.23 1.63 17.84
C LEU A 162 -15.42 2.71 18.60
N GLU A 163 -15.99 3.34 19.62
CA GLU A 163 -15.30 4.36 20.41
C GLU A 163 -14.05 3.81 21.10
N THR A 164 -14.14 2.63 21.74
CA THR A 164 -12.98 1.98 22.36
C THR A 164 -11.92 1.59 21.32
N HIS A 165 -12.34 1.17 20.13
CA HIS A 165 -11.42 0.90 19.02
C HIS A 165 -10.75 2.17 18.52
N THR A 166 -11.47 3.27 18.30
CA THR A 166 -10.93 4.52 17.72
C THR A 166 -9.76 5.07 18.53
N ILE A 167 -9.79 4.94 19.86
CA ILE A 167 -8.68 5.35 20.75
C ILE A 167 -7.38 4.61 20.39
N ARG A 168 -7.45 3.28 20.24
CA ARG A 168 -6.29 2.44 19.90
C ARG A 168 -5.92 2.54 18.42
N CYS A 169 -6.92 2.66 17.54
CA CYS A 169 -6.75 2.77 16.10
C CYS A 169 -5.94 4.02 15.70
N LYS A 170 -6.07 5.12 16.47
CA LYS A 170 -5.25 6.33 16.30
C LYS A 170 -3.76 6.08 16.54
N GLN A 171 -3.42 5.12 17.41
CA GLN A 171 -2.04 4.86 17.85
C GLN A 171 -1.31 3.81 17.01
N MET A 172 -2.03 2.96 16.26
CA MET A 172 -1.46 1.75 15.65
C MET A 172 -1.40 1.73 14.11
N ASN A 173 -2.13 2.60 13.40
CA ASN A 173 -2.33 2.43 11.96
C ASN A 173 -1.45 3.34 11.09
N ASP A 174 -0.28 2.82 10.70
CA ASP A 174 0.42 3.20 9.46
C ASP A 174 0.04 2.28 8.27
N CYS A 175 -0.62 1.13 8.52
CA CYS A 175 -1.01 0.18 7.47
C CYS A 175 -2.42 -0.40 7.67
N ALA A 176 -3.20 -0.48 6.59
CA ALA A 176 -4.49 -1.15 6.58
C ALA A 176 -4.30 -2.68 6.49
N ILE A 177 -4.75 -3.42 7.51
CA ILE A 177 -4.76 -4.88 7.49
C ILE A 177 -6.03 -5.34 6.77
N VAL A 178 -5.88 -5.80 5.52
CA VAL A 178 -6.95 -6.48 4.79
C VAL A 178 -6.93 -7.96 5.17
N LEU A 179 -7.97 -8.44 5.85
CA LEU A 179 -8.13 -9.86 6.15
C LEU A 179 -8.68 -10.59 4.92
N PRO A 180 -8.20 -11.81 4.61
CA PRO A 180 -8.76 -12.63 3.54
C PRO A 180 -10.24 -12.94 3.80
N ASN A 181 -11.06 -12.89 2.76
CA ASN A 181 -12.47 -13.29 2.79
C ASN A 181 -12.61 -14.80 2.45
N GLU A 182 -13.84 -15.34 2.42
CA GLU A 182 -14.08 -16.76 2.09
C GLU A 182 -13.59 -17.18 0.69
N GLU A 183 -13.47 -16.24 -0.24
CA GLU A 183 -13.00 -16.45 -1.62
C GLU A 183 -11.45 -16.42 -1.69
N ASP A 184 -10.81 -15.60 -0.85
CA ASP A 184 -9.35 -15.40 -0.77
C ASP A 184 -8.68 -16.12 0.42
N LYS A 185 -9.43 -16.95 1.16
CA LYS A 185 -8.93 -17.66 2.35
C LYS A 185 -7.77 -18.62 2.06
N TRP A 186 -7.61 -19.01 0.80
CA TRP A 186 -6.57 -19.93 0.37
C TRP A 186 -5.41 -19.17 -0.25
N LEU A 187 -4.29 -19.12 0.47
CA LEU A 187 -3.02 -18.68 -0.10
C LEU A 187 -2.58 -19.71 -1.15
N LYS A 188 -2.54 -19.29 -2.41
CA LYS A 188 -1.99 -20.09 -3.50
C LYS A 188 -0.60 -19.56 -3.84
N PHE A 189 0.38 -20.46 -3.89
CA PHE A 189 1.70 -20.12 -4.40
C PHE A 189 1.58 -19.79 -5.90
N GLN A 190 1.69 -18.52 -6.26
CA GLN A 190 1.67 -18.12 -7.68
C GLN A 190 3.01 -18.42 -8.37
N ASN A 191 4.10 -18.38 -7.63
CA ASN A 191 5.46 -18.54 -8.16
C ASN A 191 6.00 -19.94 -7.85
N TYR A 192 5.45 -20.97 -8.51
CA TYR A 192 5.90 -22.36 -8.34
C TYR A 192 7.40 -22.54 -8.62
N PHE A 193 7.96 -21.78 -9.56
CA PHE A 193 9.40 -21.77 -9.85
C PHE A 193 10.28 -21.36 -8.66
N ARG A 194 9.77 -20.56 -7.72
CA ARG A 194 10.50 -20.19 -6.48
C ARG A 194 10.54 -21.31 -5.45
N LYS A 195 9.87 -22.45 -5.71
CA LYS A 195 10.02 -23.67 -4.91
C LYS A 195 11.26 -24.46 -5.31
N GLU A 196 11.83 -24.19 -6.49
CA GLU A 196 13.06 -24.85 -6.91
C GLU A 196 14.20 -24.39 -6.01
N ARG A 197 14.85 -25.36 -5.36
CA ARG A 197 15.93 -25.08 -4.43
C ARG A 197 17.13 -24.57 -5.23
N LEU A 198 17.53 -23.33 -5.00
CA LEU A 198 18.69 -22.75 -5.66
C LEU A 198 19.94 -23.59 -5.34
N PRO A 199 20.82 -23.82 -6.33
CA PRO A 199 22.02 -24.64 -6.16
C PRO A 199 22.98 -24.04 -5.14
N PHE A 200 23.09 -22.71 -5.10
CA PHE A 200 23.92 -21.97 -4.15
C PHE A 200 23.09 -20.85 -3.50
N VAL A 201 23.24 -20.71 -2.18
CA VAL A 201 22.63 -19.64 -1.39
C VAL A 201 23.69 -19.03 -0.49
N VAL A 202 23.79 -17.70 -0.48
CA VAL A 202 24.69 -16.96 0.41
C VAL A 202 23.86 -16.31 1.52
N TYR A 203 24.18 -16.63 2.75
CA TYR A 203 23.66 -15.98 3.95
C TYR A 203 24.75 -15.06 4.48
N ALA A 204 24.48 -13.77 4.62
CA ALA A 204 25.47 -12.81 5.09
C ALA A 204 24.88 -11.95 6.20
N ASP A 205 25.72 -11.59 7.16
CA ASP A 205 25.39 -10.72 8.28
C ASP A 205 26.51 -9.71 8.54
N LEU A 206 26.12 -8.53 9.03
CA LEU A 206 26.99 -7.37 9.20
C LEU A 206 26.91 -6.87 10.64
N GLU A 207 28.06 -6.66 11.26
CA GLU A 207 28.17 -6.07 12.58
C GLU A 207 28.74 -4.66 12.49
N CYS A 208 28.16 -3.74 13.26
CA CYS A 208 28.50 -2.33 13.24
C CYS A 208 29.10 -1.87 14.57
N ILE A 209 30.11 -1.00 14.50
CA ILE A 209 30.54 -0.18 15.63
C ILE A 209 29.64 1.05 15.70
N LEU A 210 29.27 1.43 16.92
CA LEU A 210 28.46 2.61 17.20
C LEU A 210 29.38 3.81 17.50
N GLU A 211 29.46 4.74 16.56
CA GLU A 211 30.15 6.01 16.75
C GLU A 211 29.16 7.05 17.29
N LYS A 212 29.48 7.69 18.42
CA LYS A 212 28.66 8.79 18.95
C LYS A 212 28.75 9.98 18.02
N MET A 213 27.61 10.55 17.64
CA MET A 213 27.59 11.78 16.85
C MET A 213 27.57 13.00 17.79
N THR A 214 28.32 14.03 17.46
CA THR A 214 28.33 15.31 18.19
C THR A 214 27.02 16.05 17.95
N GLU A 215 26.44 16.58 19.04
CA GLU A 215 25.22 17.40 19.00
C GLU A 215 25.44 18.64 18.13
N GLN A 216 24.67 18.76 17.05
CA GLN A 216 24.56 20.03 16.32
C GLN A 216 23.55 20.90 17.07
N GLN A 217 24.04 21.96 17.72
CA GLN A 217 23.18 23.00 18.27
C GLN A 217 22.35 23.60 17.12
N ASN A 218 21.01 23.55 17.25
CA ASN A 218 19.96 24.07 16.35
C ASN A 218 19.08 23.06 15.56
N GLN A 219 18.99 21.78 15.94
CA GLN A 219 17.95 20.87 15.41
C GLN A 219 17.11 20.23 16.52
N ASN A 220 15.78 20.16 16.31
CA ASN A 220 14.83 19.50 17.24
C ASN A 220 15.01 17.97 17.31
N SER A 221 15.76 17.38 16.38
CA SER A 221 16.13 15.97 16.37
C SER A 221 17.54 15.86 15.79
N TYR A 222 18.44 15.16 16.48
CA TYR A 222 19.77 14.86 15.96
C TYR A 222 20.00 13.34 15.93
N PRO A 223 20.73 12.81 14.94
CA PRO A 223 21.12 11.40 14.93
C PRO A 223 22.06 11.14 16.11
N TYR A 224 21.64 10.26 17.02
CA TYR A 224 22.37 9.96 18.27
C TYR A 224 23.62 9.09 18.03
N GLN A 225 23.54 8.14 17.08
CA GLN A 225 24.60 7.17 16.78
C GLN A 225 24.75 6.97 15.28
N HIS A 226 26.00 6.87 14.83
CA HIS A 226 26.37 6.44 13.49
C HIS A 226 26.79 4.97 13.53
N HIS A 227 26.08 4.11 12.79
CA HIS A 227 26.41 2.69 12.68
C HIS A 227 27.40 2.50 11.54
N LYS A 228 28.67 2.25 11.90
CA LYS A 228 29.74 1.99 10.95
C LYS A 228 30.03 0.51 10.89
N VAL A 229 29.82 -0.10 9.72
CA VAL A 229 30.11 -1.53 9.51
C VAL A 229 31.59 -1.80 9.79
N PHE A 230 31.88 -2.86 10.56
CA PHE A 230 33.23 -3.22 10.96
C PHE A 230 33.55 -4.70 10.78
N SER A 231 32.52 -5.56 10.76
CA SER A 231 32.70 -6.99 10.56
C SER A 231 31.61 -7.51 9.65
N ILE A 232 31.99 -8.41 8.75
CA ILE A 232 31.10 -9.10 7.84
C ILE A 232 31.37 -10.59 7.95
N GLY A 233 30.33 -11.39 8.12
CA GLY A 233 30.39 -12.84 8.05
C GLY A 233 29.41 -13.33 6.99
N TYR A 234 29.81 -14.32 6.20
CA TYR A 234 28.90 -14.97 5.29
C TYR A 234 29.12 -16.48 5.23
N TYR A 235 28.04 -17.19 4.94
CA TYR A 235 28.00 -18.63 4.74
C TYR A 235 27.40 -18.92 3.37
N ILE A 236 28.17 -19.58 2.51
CA ILE A 236 27.66 -20.14 1.26
C ILE A 236 27.24 -21.58 1.49
N GLN A 237 26.00 -21.90 1.11
CA GLN A 237 25.43 -23.24 1.15
C GLN A 237 25.19 -23.73 -0.27
N CYS A 238 25.78 -24.88 -0.60
CA CYS A 238 25.44 -25.64 -1.80
C CYS A 238 24.39 -26.72 -1.47
N SER A 239 23.39 -26.89 -2.34
CA SER A 239 22.25 -27.78 -2.08
C SER A 239 22.52 -29.25 -2.37
N TYR A 240 23.53 -29.55 -3.21
CA TYR A 240 23.83 -30.91 -3.68
C TYR A 240 25.24 -31.40 -3.30
N ASP A 241 26.14 -30.51 -2.87
CA ASP A 241 27.49 -30.88 -2.43
C ASP A 241 27.91 -30.03 -1.24
N ILE A 242 27.89 -30.64 -0.06
CA ILE A 242 28.21 -29.96 1.20
C ILE A 242 29.67 -29.48 1.23
N SER A 243 30.59 -30.14 0.52
CA SER A 243 32.01 -29.76 0.49
C SER A 243 32.27 -28.39 -0.15
N LEU A 244 31.33 -27.92 -0.97
CA LEU A 244 31.35 -26.58 -1.58
C LEU A 244 30.78 -25.50 -0.65
N SER A 245 30.25 -25.88 0.50
CA SER A 245 29.70 -24.95 1.49
C SER A 245 30.82 -24.48 2.42
N ARG A 246 30.90 -23.18 2.68
CA ARG A 246 31.94 -22.61 3.55
C ARG A 246 31.47 -21.35 4.26
N TYR A 247 32.07 -21.08 5.41
CA TYR A 247 31.89 -19.84 6.16
C TYR A 247 33.16 -19.02 6.07
N GLU A 248 33.01 -17.73 5.80
CA GLU A 248 34.10 -16.77 5.79
C GLU A 248 33.69 -15.54 6.59
N CYS A 249 34.66 -14.92 7.26
CA CYS A 249 34.41 -13.67 7.98
C CYS A 249 35.63 -12.77 7.93
N TYR A 250 35.37 -11.47 7.99
CA TYR A 250 36.42 -10.46 7.99
C TYR A 250 36.05 -9.32 8.92
N ARG A 251 37.04 -8.85 9.67
CA ARG A 251 36.94 -7.74 10.62
C ARG A 251 37.96 -6.69 10.27
N GLY A 252 37.49 -5.52 9.86
CA GLY A 252 38.35 -4.46 9.38
C GLY A 252 37.58 -3.27 8.86
N VAL A 253 38.28 -2.14 8.71
CA VAL A 253 37.69 -0.89 8.22
C VAL A 253 37.26 -0.99 6.75
N ASP A 254 37.90 -1.88 6.01
CA ASP A 254 37.69 -2.21 4.60
C ASP A 254 36.80 -3.46 4.41
N CYS A 255 36.09 -3.90 5.45
CA CYS A 255 35.29 -5.12 5.41
C CYS A 255 34.23 -5.13 4.30
N VAL A 256 33.62 -3.98 3.99
CA VAL A 256 32.66 -3.85 2.89
C VAL A 256 33.36 -4.07 1.55
N SER A 257 34.53 -3.47 1.33
CA SER A 257 35.30 -3.64 0.10
C SER A 257 35.76 -5.08 -0.09
N TRP A 258 36.23 -5.71 0.99
CA TRP A 258 36.55 -7.14 1.01
C TRP A 258 35.34 -8.00 0.63
N PHE A 259 34.17 -7.74 1.23
CA PHE A 259 32.97 -8.54 0.96
C PHE A 259 32.47 -8.39 -0.48
N VAL A 260 32.59 -7.20 -1.08
CA VAL A 260 32.27 -6.99 -2.50
C VAL A 260 33.20 -7.81 -3.41
N GLN A 261 34.50 -7.87 -3.08
CA GLN A 261 35.45 -8.70 -3.81
C GLN A 261 35.14 -10.19 -3.65
N GLU A 262 34.78 -10.64 -2.44
CA GLU A 262 34.35 -12.02 -2.21
C GLU A 262 33.07 -12.37 -2.98
N LEU A 263 32.08 -11.49 -3.02
CA LEU A 263 30.87 -11.71 -3.84
C LEU A 263 31.21 -11.84 -5.33
N GLN A 264 32.16 -11.05 -5.82
CA GLN A 264 32.63 -11.15 -7.20
C GLN A 264 33.36 -12.49 -7.44
N TYR A 265 34.22 -12.91 -6.52
CA TYR A 265 34.87 -14.22 -6.59
C TYR A 265 33.84 -15.36 -6.58
N LEU A 266 32.87 -15.31 -5.66
CA LEU A 266 31.81 -16.31 -5.55
C LEU A 266 30.97 -16.39 -6.83
N ALA A 267 30.68 -15.26 -7.48
CA ALA A 267 29.95 -15.25 -8.73
C ALA A 267 30.69 -16.01 -9.84
N HIS A 268 32.02 -15.84 -9.95
CA HIS A 268 32.85 -16.58 -10.90
C HIS A 268 32.94 -18.07 -10.52
N PHE A 269 33.24 -18.36 -9.26
CA PHE A 269 33.31 -19.73 -8.72
C PHE A 269 32.01 -20.52 -8.99
N VAL A 270 30.86 -19.93 -8.69
CA VAL A 270 29.55 -20.55 -8.93
C VAL A 270 29.30 -20.71 -10.43
N LYS A 271 29.64 -19.71 -11.25
CA LYS A 271 29.50 -19.79 -12.71
C LYS A 271 30.33 -20.94 -13.30
N ASP A 272 31.56 -21.11 -12.85
CA ASP A 272 32.45 -22.18 -13.32
C ASP A 272 31.86 -23.55 -12.96
N ILE A 273 31.34 -23.72 -11.74
CA ILE A 273 30.70 -24.97 -11.32
C ILE A 273 29.42 -25.25 -12.11
N LEU A 274 28.57 -24.24 -12.31
CA LEU A 274 27.31 -24.40 -13.05
C LEU A 274 27.52 -24.62 -14.56
N SER A 275 28.67 -24.19 -15.10
CA SER A 275 29.04 -24.41 -16.50
C SER A 275 29.39 -25.87 -16.82
N ILE A 276 29.70 -26.69 -15.80
CA ILE A 276 30.03 -28.10 -15.97
C ILE A 276 28.73 -28.89 -16.21
N SER A 277 28.52 -29.37 -17.43
CA SER A 277 27.42 -30.26 -17.74
C SER A 277 27.68 -31.66 -17.16
N LYS A 278 27.10 -31.97 -16.01
CA LYS A 278 27.05 -33.36 -15.52
C LYS A 278 25.95 -34.13 -16.28
N PRO A 279 26.25 -35.33 -16.81
CA PRO A 279 25.22 -36.21 -17.34
C PRO A 279 24.22 -36.57 -16.24
N MET A 280 22.97 -36.76 -16.63
CA MET A 280 21.93 -37.19 -15.71
C MET A 280 22.23 -38.61 -15.22
N ASP A 281 22.14 -38.85 -13.92
CA ASP A 281 22.23 -40.21 -13.37
C ASP A 281 21.10 -41.07 -13.94
N SER A 282 21.36 -42.37 -14.13
CA SER A 282 20.33 -43.31 -14.57
C SER A 282 19.20 -43.38 -13.54
N LEU A 283 17.99 -43.02 -13.96
CA LEU A 283 16.79 -43.11 -13.14
C LEU A 283 16.57 -44.55 -12.65
N SER A 284 16.19 -44.71 -11.39
CA SER A 284 15.78 -46.01 -10.85
C SER A 284 14.46 -46.48 -11.47
N PRO A 285 14.13 -47.79 -11.43
CA PRO A 285 12.85 -48.29 -11.94
C PRO A 285 11.62 -47.61 -11.31
N GLU A 286 11.71 -47.24 -10.03
CA GLU A 286 10.64 -46.53 -9.30
C GLU A 286 10.50 -45.07 -9.76
N GLN A 287 11.63 -44.39 -10.00
CA GLN A 287 11.64 -43.03 -10.55
C GLN A 287 11.10 -43.02 -11.99
N TRP A 288 11.45 -44.03 -12.79
CA TRP A 288 10.88 -44.24 -14.12
C TRP A 288 9.37 -44.41 -14.07
N ASN A 289 8.87 -45.25 -13.16
CA ASN A 289 7.43 -45.48 -13.01
C ASN A 289 6.69 -44.23 -12.50
N THR A 290 7.34 -43.42 -11.67
CA THR A 290 6.79 -42.13 -11.19
C THR A 290 6.77 -41.10 -12.33
N PHE A 291 7.82 -41.06 -13.16
CA PHE A 291 7.91 -40.19 -14.32
C PHE A 291 6.86 -40.53 -15.38
N THR A 292 6.67 -41.81 -15.71
CA THR A 292 5.68 -42.25 -16.71
C THR A 292 4.24 -42.06 -16.25
N ASN A 293 3.96 -42.13 -14.95
CA ASN A 293 2.61 -41.96 -14.39
C ASN A 293 2.28 -40.52 -13.97
N ALA A 294 3.20 -39.57 -14.11
CA ALA A 294 2.97 -38.17 -13.76
C ALA A 294 2.00 -37.50 -14.76
N THR A 295 0.89 -36.95 -14.25
CA THR A 295 -0.14 -36.25 -15.05
C THR A 295 0.12 -34.75 -15.24
N LEU A 296 1.17 -34.21 -14.62
CA LEU A 296 1.60 -32.80 -14.72
C LEU A 296 3.10 -32.75 -15.02
N VAL A 297 3.45 -32.35 -16.24
CA VAL A 297 4.85 -32.19 -16.66
C VAL A 297 5.35 -30.83 -16.17
N SER A 298 6.30 -30.84 -15.23
CA SER A 298 7.08 -29.65 -14.89
C SER A 298 8.35 -29.68 -15.75
N ILE A 299 8.33 -29.03 -16.90
CA ILE A 299 9.53 -28.85 -17.73
C ILE A 299 10.43 -27.83 -17.03
N VAL A 300 11.51 -28.30 -16.41
CA VAL A 300 12.59 -27.42 -15.93
C VAL A 300 13.40 -27.01 -17.14
N PHE A 301 13.09 -25.84 -17.70
CA PHE A 301 13.99 -25.20 -18.64
C PHE A 301 15.24 -24.78 -17.89
N LYS A 302 16.37 -25.40 -18.21
CA LYS A 302 17.70 -24.85 -17.94
C LYS A 302 17.77 -23.54 -18.73
N MET A 303 17.59 -22.40 -18.07
CA MET A 303 17.93 -21.11 -18.68
C MET A 303 19.45 -21.12 -18.91
N HIS A 304 19.84 -21.10 -20.19
CA HIS A 304 21.21 -20.80 -20.61
C HIS A 304 21.56 -19.33 -20.35
#